data_AF-A0A2D0PN20-F1
#
_entry.id   AF-A0A2D0PN20-F1
#
_cell.length_a   1.000
_cell.length_b   1.000
_cell.length_c   1.000
_cell.angle_alpha   90.00
_cell.angle_beta   90.00
_cell.angle_gamma   90.00
#
_symmetry.space_group_name_H-M   'P 1'
#
loop_
_entity.id
_entity.type
_entity.pdbx_description
1 polymer ?
#
loop_
_entity_poly.entity_id
_entity_poly.type
_entity_poly.pdbx_seq_one_letter_code
_entity_poly.pdbx_strand_id
1 'polypeptide(L)'
;MKSTAGIQTLCFVLSVNLCTLTAFPADLCRMEAILKRVKHELQKLQSGLDIHVKHNGEFIHHLMISKSLPTPQQYKSAACGLSYMEKALEEIEKHQKLIVNSEQIENLFKDVINRLKTHLPVYAHHTLGKCDNPPQLSWPESIFKAKQWTWNFLDSSDKFLQDLIHLLECHEANP
;
A
#
# COMPACT_ATOMS: atom_id res chain seq x y z
N MET A 1 -41.70 2.42 -28.34
CA MET A 1 -42.16 3.02 -27.06
C MET A 1 -42.10 1.91 -26.02
N LYS A 2 -41.06 1.90 -25.17
CA LYS A 2 -41.09 2.16 -23.70
C LYS A 2 -42.07 1.23 -22.97
N SER A 3 -41.74 0.48 -21.92
CA SER A 3 -40.65 0.61 -20.95
C SER A 3 -40.44 -0.73 -20.22
N THR A 4 -39.18 -1.04 -19.94
CA THR A 4 -38.65 -2.18 -19.20
C THR A 4 -39.10 -2.17 -17.73
N ALA A 5 -39.25 -3.38 -17.18
CA ALA A 5 -39.68 -3.68 -15.82
C ALA A 5 -38.78 -3.03 -14.75
N GLY A 6 -39.42 -2.49 -13.72
CA GLY A 6 -38.78 -1.84 -12.58
C GLY A 6 -38.10 -2.84 -11.65
N ILE A 7 -36.85 -2.54 -11.32
CA ILE A 7 -36.11 -3.17 -10.23
C ILE A 7 -36.64 -2.59 -8.91
N GLN A 8 -37.02 -3.50 -8.01
CA GLN A 8 -37.55 -3.24 -6.68
C GLN A 8 -36.64 -2.31 -5.87
N THR A 9 -37.19 -1.18 -5.44
CA THR A 9 -36.68 -0.42 -4.29
C THR A 9 -37.74 -0.46 -3.21
N LEU A 10 -37.64 -1.43 -2.31
CA LEU A 10 -38.43 -1.52 -1.08
C LEU A 10 -37.52 -1.20 0.09
N CYS A 11 -37.30 0.10 0.34
CA CYS A 11 -36.90 0.59 1.66
C CYS A 11 -38.17 0.66 2.52
N PHE A 12 -38.54 -0.44 3.17
CA PHE A 12 -39.61 -0.44 4.19
C PHE A 12 -39.00 -0.65 5.58
N VAL A 13 -38.87 0.48 6.27
CA VAL A 13 -39.06 0.71 7.71
C VAL A 13 -38.77 -0.46 8.65
N LEU A 14 -37.61 -0.44 9.31
CA LEU A 14 -37.43 -0.73 10.75
C LEU A 14 -36.00 -0.35 11.17
N SER A 15 -35.90 0.52 12.19
CA SER A 15 -34.70 0.92 12.94
C SER A 15 -33.70 1.88 12.28
N VAL A 16 -33.42 2.96 13.00
CA VAL A 16 -32.73 4.21 12.63
C VAL A 16 -31.19 4.04 12.58
N ASN A 17 -30.66 3.03 11.88
CA ASN A 17 -29.19 2.86 11.82
C ASN A 17 -28.63 2.23 10.53
N LEU A 18 -29.36 2.26 9.42
CA LEU A 18 -28.94 1.60 8.17
C LEU A 18 -28.89 2.57 6.98
N CYS A 19 -28.04 3.60 7.07
CA CYS A 19 -27.70 4.48 5.93
C CYS A 19 -26.19 4.78 5.84
N THR A 20 -25.34 3.82 6.21
CA THR A 20 -23.86 3.93 6.12
C THR A 20 -23.23 2.80 5.30
N LEU A 21 -23.88 2.35 4.21
CA LEU A 21 -23.42 1.18 3.44
C LEU A 21 -23.21 1.42 1.93
N THR A 22 -22.93 2.66 1.51
CA THR A 22 -22.54 2.96 0.11
C THR A 22 -21.12 3.50 -0.05
N ALA A 23 -20.37 3.72 1.04
CA ALA A 23 -19.00 4.25 0.98
C ALA A 23 -17.92 3.19 0.71
N PHE A 24 -18.16 1.93 1.07
CA PHE A 24 -17.15 0.87 1.02
C PHE A 24 -16.59 0.55 -0.38
N PRO A 25 -17.41 0.43 -1.45
CA PRO A 25 -16.88 0.09 -2.77
C PRO A 25 -16.02 1.22 -3.35
N ALA A 26 -16.47 2.46 -3.25
CA ALA A 26 -15.76 3.61 -3.80
C ALA A 26 -14.41 3.83 -3.10
N ASP A 27 -14.34 3.65 -1.78
CA ASP A 27 -13.10 3.77 -1.02
C ASP A 27 -12.10 2.65 -1.36
N LEU A 28 -12.58 1.42 -1.57
CA LEU A 28 -11.75 0.30 -2.05
C LEU A 28 -11.11 0.61 -3.42
N CYS A 29 -11.91 1.05 -4.39
CA CYS A 29 -11.39 1.37 -5.73
C CYS A 29 -10.40 2.56 -5.70
N ARG A 30 -10.64 3.56 -4.85
CA ARG A 30 -9.72 4.69 -4.66
C ARG A 30 -8.41 4.24 -4.02
N MET A 31 -8.46 3.37 -3.02
CA MET A 31 -7.25 2.76 -2.45
C MET A 31 -6.47 1.99 -3.49
N GLU A 32 -7.14 1.12 -4.25
CA GLU A 32 -6.52 0.32 -5.29
C GLU A 32 -5.80 1.20 -6.33
N ALA A 33 -6.45 2.29 -6.77
CA ALA A 33 -5.85 3.24 -7.70
C ALA A 33 -4.60 3.94 -7.13
N ILE A 34 -4.64 4.35 -5.85
CA ILE A 34 -3.48 4.94 -5.17
C ILE A 34 -2.34 3.93 -5.07
N LEU A 35 -2.64 2.68 -4.67
CA LEU A 35 -1.66 1.62 -4.50
C LEU A 35 -1.03 1.19 -5.82
N LYS A 36 -1.81 1.10 -6.91
CA LYS A 36 -1.29 0.85 -8.26
C LYS A 36 -0.29 1.93 -8.68
N ARG A 37 -0.60 3.19 -8.40
CA ARG A 37 0.32 4.31 -8.70
C ARG A 37 1.57 4.26 -7.84
N VAL A 38 1.44 4.03 -6.53
CA VAL A 38 2.58 3.86 -5.62
C VAL A 38 3.49 2.73 -6.08
N LYS A 39 2.92 1.58 -6.45
CA LYS A 39 3.66 0.43 -6.99
C LYS A 39 4.45 0.82 -8.24
N HIS A 40 3.81 1.48 -9.20
CA HIS A 40 4.47 1.92 -10.44
C HIS A 40 5.65 2.88 -10.17
N GLU A 41 5.50 3.84 -9.26
CA GLU A 41 6.61 4.75 -8.90
C GLU A 41 7.74 4.03 -8.14
N LEU A 42 7.43 3.03 -7.31
CA LEU A 42 8.45 2.17 -6.67
C LEU A 42 9.25 1.35 -7.68
N GLN A 43 8.60 0.85 -8.74
CA GLN A 43 9.30 0.14 -9.83
C GLN A 43 10.27 1.08 -10.58
N LYS A 44 9.88 2.34 -10.80
CA LYS A 44 10.80 3.34 -11.35
C LYS A 44 11.97 3.60 -10.41
N LEU A 45 11.72 3.72 -9.11
CA LEU A 45 12.77 3.84 -8.10
C LEU A 45 13.75 2.67 -8.21
N GLN A 46 13.27 1.42 -8.21
CA GLN A 46 14.13 0.24 -8.40
C GLN A 46 14.97 0.32 -9.68
N SER A 47 14.39 0.73 -10.80
CA SER A 47 15.13 0.83 -12.06
C SER A 47 16.17 1.95 -12.09
N GLY A 48 15.95 3.05 -11.36
CA GLY A 48 16.84 4.21 -11.32
C GLY A 48 17.85 4.20 -10.17
N LEU A 49 17.59 3.40 -9.13
CA LEU A 49 18.56 3.01 -8.12
C LEU A 49 19.52 2.01 -8.78
N ASP A 50 20.51 2.51 -9.53
CA ASP A 50 21.63 1.71 -10.08
C ASP A 50 22.57 1.21 -8.95
N ILE A 51 21.97 0.49 -8.00
CA ILE A 51 22.64 -0.09 -6.86
C ILE A 51 23.37 -1.33 -7.37
N HIS A 52 24.69 -1.22 -7.48
CA HIS A 52 25.59 -2.34 -7.79
C HIS A 52 25.70 -3.36 -6.62
N VAL A 53 24.62 -3.60 -5.89
CA VAL A 53 24.54 -4.54 -4.78
C VAL A 53 23.48 -5.56 -5.13
N LYS A 54 23.89 -6.82 -5.21
CA LYS A 54 22.95 -7.90 -5.53
C LYS A 54 21.94 -8.06 -4.41
N HIS A 55 20.67 -8.24 -4.80
CA HIS A 55 19.65 -8.83 -3.96
C HIS A 55 20.20 -10.12 -3.33
N ASN A 56 20.07 -10.26 -2.01
CA ASN A 56 20.52 -11.46 -1.30
C ASN A 56 19.40 -12.48 -1.08
N GLY A 57 18.17 -12.21 -1.56
CA GLY A 57 17.03 -13.11 -1.36
C GLY A 57 16.29 -12.90 -0.03
N GLU A 58 16.72 -11.97 0.81
CA GLU A 58 16.05 -11.71 2.08
C GLU A 58 14.80 -10.86 1.87
N PHE A 59 13.64 -11.45 2.18
CA PHE A 59 12.38 -10.72 2.19
C PHE A 59 12.14 -10.05 3.53
N ILE A 60 11.56 -8.85 3.48
CA ILE A 60 11.12 -8.17 4.69
C ILE A 60 9.76 -8.75 5.11
N HIS A 61 9.75 -9.55 6.18
CA HIS A 61 8.55 -10.23 6.67
C HIS A 61 7.37 -9.29 6.99
N HIS A 62 7.66 -8.04 7.37
CA HIS A 62 6.62 -7.04 7.64
C HIS A 62 5.86 -6.60 6.38
N LEU A 63 6.40 -6.88 5.19
CA LEU A 63 5.82 -6.62 3.88
C LEU A 63 5.28 -7.93 3.27
N MET A 64 4.58 -8.74 4.08
CA MET A 64 3.92 -9.96 3.61
C MET A 64 2.48 -10.03 4.10
N ILE A 65 1.58 -10.40 3.19
CA ILE A 65 0.18 -10.73 3.49
C ILE A 65 0.02 -12.24 3.31
N SER A 66 -0.18 -12.96 4.41
CA SER A 66 -0.32 -14.42 4.33
C SER A 66 -1.71 -14.81 3.83
N LYS A 67 -1.76 -15.43 2.64
CA LYS A 67 -3.00 -15.90 2.00
C LYS A 67 -3.69 -17.05 2.76
N SER A 68 -2.98 -17.70 3.70
CA SER A 68 -3.55 -18.75 4.54
C SER A 68 -4.36 -18.22 5.74
N LEU A 69 -4.29 -16.91 6.02
CA LEU A 69 -5.02 -16.30 7.14
C LEU A 69 -6.45 -15.92 6.73
N PRO A 70 -7.41 -15.87 7.66
CA PRO A 70 -8.72 -15.26 7.42
C PRO A 70 -8.60 -13.79 6.98
N THR A 71 -9.51 -13.32 6.11
CA THR A 71 -9.51 -11.96 5.55
C THR A 71 -9.34 -10.83 6.58
N PRO A 72 -10.00 -10.83 7.76
CA PRO A 72 -9.77 -9.78 8.76
C PRO A 72 -8.33 -9.72 9.27
N GLN A 73 -7.64 -10.86 9.34
CA GLN A 73 -6.23 -10.90 9.73
C GLN A 73 -5.33 -10.45 8.57
N GLN A 74 -5.66 -10.78 7.32
CA GLN A 74 -4.97 -10.27 6.14
C GLN A 74 -5.03 -8.73 6.07
N TYR A 75 -6.19 -8.13 6.35
CA TYR A 75 -6.34 -6.67 6.42
C TYR A 75 -5.52 -6.03 7.52
N LYS A 76 -5.45 -6.63 8.72
CA LYS A 76 -4.56 -6.16 9.79
C LYS A 76 -3.09 -6.25 9.38
N SER A 77 -2.67 -7.34 8.76
CA SER A 77 -1.31 -7.49 8.22
C SER A 77 -1.02 -6.43 7.15
N ALA A 78 -1.97 -6.14 6.27
CA ALA A 78 -1.86 -5.07 5.28
C ALA A 78 -1.73 -3.67 5.91
N ALA A 79 -2.54 -3.35 6.93
CA ALA A 79 -2.42 -2.10 7.66
C ALA A 79 -1.02 -1.93 8.29
N CYS A 80 -0.49 -3.00 8.88
CA CYS A 80 0.87 -2.98 9.45
C CYS A 80 1.96 -2.91 8.39
N GLY A 81 1.82 -3.60 7.27
CA GLY A 81 2.76 -3.53 6.16
C GLY A 81 2.83 -2.14 5.54
N LEU A 82 1.68 -1.46 5.37
CA LEU A 82 1.64 -0.07 4.91
C LEU A 82 2.32 0.89 5.89
N SER A 83 2.06 0.74 7.20
CA SER A 83 2.73 1.55 8.23
C SER A 83 4.24 1.32 8.25
N TYR A 84 4.69 0.09 8.05
CA TYR A 84 6.11 -0.21 7.92
C TYR A 84 6.71 0.40 6.66
N MET A 85 6.02 0.27 5.51
CA MET A 85 6.45 0.82 4.24
C MET A 85 6.63 2.34 4.29
N GLU A 86 5.70 3.06 4.91
CA GLU A 86 5.79 4.50 5.13
C GLU A 86 7.08 4.85 5.90
N LYS A 87 7.28 4.25 7.07
CA LYS A 87 8.46 4.52 7.92
C LYS A 87 9.76 4.16 7.21
N ALA A 88 9.78 3.06 6.47
CA ALA A 88 10.95 2.63 5.73
C ALA A 88 11.31 3.60 4.61
N LEU A 89 10.33 4.09 3.86
CA LEU A 89 10.57 5.10 2.82
C LEU A 89 11.09 6.41 3.40
N GLU A 90 10.54 6.87 4.53
CA GLU A 90 11.05 8.05 5.22
C GLU A 90 12.51 7.88 5.66
N GLU A 91 12.85 6.70 6.19
CA GLU A 91 14.21 6.44 6.63
C GLU A 91 15.19 6.33 5.45
N ILE A 92 14.74 5.77 4.31
CA ILE A 92 15.52 5.74 3.07
C ILE A 92 15.73 7.16 2.54
N GLU A 93 14.69 8.00 2.55
CA GLU A 93 14.75 9.38 2.06
C GLU A 93 15.77 10.21 2.86
N LYS A 94 15.76 10.11 4.20
CA LYS A 94 16.77 10.76 5.07
C LYS A 94 18.20 10.40 4.71
N HIS A 95 18.43 9.15 4.33
CA HIS A 95 19.74 8.61 4.01
C HIS A 95 20.01 8.52 2.50
N GLN A 96 19.11 9.04 1.67
CA GLN A 96 19.12 8.77 0.24
C GLN A 96 20.42 9.23 -0.40
N LYS A 97 20.95 10.39 -0.02
CA LYS A 97 22.21 10.92 -0.57
C LYS A 97 23.41 9.98 -0.35
N LEU A 98 23.36 9.10 0.67
CA LEU A 98 24.36 8.06 0.92
C LEU A 98 24.13 6.80 0.06
N ILE A 99 22.88 6.57 -0.35
CA ILE A 99 22.45 5.42 -1.16
C ILE A 99 22.65 5.74 -2.65
N VAL A 100 21.99 6.79 -3.13
CA VAL A 100 22.07 7.32 -4.50
C VAL A 100 21.95 8.84 -4.48
N ASN A 101 22.98 9.51 -5.00
CA ASN A 101 22.98 10.96 -5.15
C ASN A 101 22.31 11.36 -6.48
N SER A 102 20.97 11.34 -6.51
CA SER A 102 20.17 11.75 -7.66
C SER A 102 18.92 12.52 -7.22
N GLU A 103 18.78 13.75 -7.70
CA GLU A 103 17.62 14.60 -7.43
C GLU A 103 16.32 14.00 -8.00
N GLN A 104 16.40 13.34 -9.15
CA GLN A 104 15.25 12.64 -9.73
C GLN A 104 14.74 11.54 -8.80
N ILE A 105 15.64 10.75 -8.21
CA ILE A 105 15.30 9.69 -7.25
C ILE A 105 14.74 10.30 -5.96
N GLU A 106 15.23 11.48 -5.55
CA GLU A 106 14.73 12.20 -4.37
C GLU A 106 13.28 12.62 -4.54
N ASN A 107 12.97 13.21 -5.69
CA ASN A 107 11.62 13.63 -6.00
C ASN A 107 10.65 12.43 -6.11
N LEU A 108 11.12 11.29 -6.62
CA LEU A 108 10.32 10.06 -6.66
C LEU A 108 10.03 9.52 -5.25
N PHE A 109 11.02 9.46 -4.34
CA PHE A 109 10.77 9.05 -2.95
C PHE A 109 9.75 9.96 -2.27
N LYS A 110 9.89 11.28 -2.43
CA LYS A 110 8.95 12.26 -1.87
C LYS A 110 7.53 12.09 -2.41
N ASP A 111 7.35 11.84 -3.72
CA ASP A 111 6.03 11.59 -4.30
C ASP A 111 5.40 10.31 -3.74
N VAL A 112 6.17 9.22 -3.63
CA VAL A 112 5.67 7.97 -3.04
C VAL A 112 5.26 8.16 -1.58
N ILE A 113 6.12 8.79 -0.76
CA ILE A 113 5.84 9.07 0.65
C ILE A 113 4.57 9.93 0.77
N ASN A 114 4.46 11.01 -0.01
CA ASN A 114 3.30 11.88 0.03
C ASN A 114 2.01 11.14 -0.32
N ARG A 115 2.03 10.21 -1.28
CA ARG A 115 0.86 9.39 -1.61
C ARG A 115 0.46 8.46 -0.46
N LEU A 116 1.43 7.82 0.18
CA LEU A 116 1.17 6.94 1.32
C LEU A 116 0.69 7.70 2.56
N LYS A 117 1.17 8.92 2.81
CA LYS A 117 0.83 9.70 4.01
C LYS A 117 -0.43 10.54 3.87
N THR A 118 -0.65 11.13 2.70
CA THR A 118 -1.70 12.13 2.52
C THR A 118 -2.95 11.54 1.87
N HIS A 119 -2.77 10.61 0.92
CA HIS A 119 -3.88 10.13 0.10
C HIS A 119 -4.43 8.79 0.58
N LEU A 120 -3.57 7.88 1.03
CA LEU A 120 -3.97 6.54 1.44
C LEU A 120 -4.71 6.47 2.78
N PRO A 121 -4.35 7.21 3.85
CA PRO A 121 -4.95 7.03 5.18
C PRO A 121 -6.42 7.43 5.24
N VAL A 122 -6.85 8.34 4.36
CA VAL A 122 -8.25 8.76 4.20
C VAL A 122 -9.18 7.55 3.99
N TYR A 123 -8.68 6.52 3.32
CA TYR A 123 -9.46 5.33 2.98
C TYR A 123 -8.99 4.10 3.78
N ALA A 124 -7.69 3.96 4.03
CA ALA A 124 -7.10 2.75 4.60
C ALA A 124 -7.54 2.46 6.04
N HIS A 125 -7.77 3.47 6.88
CA HIS A 125 -8.14 3.27 8.28
C HIS A 125 -9.51 2.58 8.45
N HIS A 126 -10.46 2.91 7.57
CA HIS A 126 -11.80 2.35 7.61
C HIS A 126 -11.85 0.94 7.00
N THR A 127 -11.00 0.68 6.00
CA THR A 127 -10.97 -0.56 5.24
C THR A 127 -10.06 -1.63 5.87
N LEU A 128 -8.82 -1.27 6.20
CA LEU A 128 -7.80 -2.20 6.68
C LEU A 128 -7.71 -2.26 8.21
N GLY A 129 -8.29 -1.27 8.89
CA GLY A 129 -8.14 -1.06 10.33
C GLY A 129 -6.83 -0.35 10.68
N LYS A 130 -6.42 -0.48 11.94
CA LYS A 130 -5.18 0.12 12.46
C LYS A 130 -4.11 -0.94 12.68
N CYS A 131 -2.85 -0.54 12.55
CA CYS A 131 -1.74 -1.32 13.06
C CYS A 131 -1.46 -0.92 14.50
N ASP A 132 -1.86 -1.76 15.46
CA ASP A 132 -1.71 -1.45 16.90
C ASP A 132 -0.24 -1.49 17.34
N ASN A 133 0.58 -2.34 16.70
CA ASN A 133 1.99 -2.51 17.00
C ASN A 133 2.80 -2.37 15.70
N PRO A 134 3.09 -1.13 15.24
CA PRO A 134 3.86 -0.95 14.03
C PRO A 134 5.26 -1.54 14.22
N PRO A 135 5.80 -2.28 13.24
CA PRO A 135 7.10 -2.90 13.40
C PRO A 135 8.19 -1.84 13.62
N GLN A 136 9.16 -2.17 14.46
CA GLN A 136 10.33 -1.32 14.64
C GLN A 136 11.22 -1.42 13.42
N LEU A 137 11.69 -0.27 12.96
CA LEU A 137 12.63 -0.18 11.87
C LEU A 137 14.05 -0.08 12.44
N SER A 138 14.94 -0.93 11.96
CA SER A 138 16.37 -0.89 12.30
C SER A 138 17.15 -0.53 11.06
N TRP A 139 17.72 0.68 11.04
CA TRP A 139 18.53 1.14 9.91
C TRP A 139 19.91 0.46 9.93
N PRO A 140 20.41 -0.05 8.79
CA PRO A 140 21.71 -0.69 8.77
C PRO A 140 22.87 0.28 9.02
N GLU A 141 23.85 -0.15 9.83
CA GLU A 141 24.99 0.69 10.22
C GLU A 141 25.96 1.03 9.07
N SER A 142 26.04 0.20 8.03
CA SER A 142 26.97 0.40 6.91
C SER A 142 26.24 0.75 5.61
N ILE A 143 26.87 1.58 4.78
CA ILE A 143 26.32 1.99 3.48
C ILE A 143 26.03 0.79 2.59
N PHE A 144 26.90 -0.23 2.58
CA PHE A 144 26.68 -1.45 1.81
C PHE A 144 25.40 -2.18 2.26
N LYS A 145 25.23 -2.37 3.58
CA LYS A 145 24.03 -3.02 4.14
C LYS A 145 22.79 -2.15 3.93
N ALA A 146 22.91 -0.82 4.00
CA ALA A 146 21.81 0.11 3.74
C ALA A 146 21.34 0.03 2.28
N LYS A 147 22.27 -0.02 1.32
CA LYS A 147 21.97 -0.24 -0.10
C LYS A 147 21.29 -1.59 -0.33
N GLN A 148 21.82 -2.66 0.26
CA GLN A 148 21.24 -4.00 0.15
C GLN A 148 19.83 -4.08 0.77
N TRP A 149 19.67 -3.56 1.97
CA TRP A 149 18.38 -3.50 2.66
C TRP A 149 17.36 -2.67 1.89
N THR A 150 17.77 -1.53 1.31
CA THR A 150 16.91 -0.70 0.45
C THR A 150 16.43 -1.49 -0.77
N TRP A 151 17.32 -2.27 -1.39
CA TRP A 151 16.95 -3.11 -2.53
C TRP A 151 15.94 -4.20 -2.13
N ASN A 152 16.21 -4.93 -1.05
CA ASN A 152 15.30 -5.95 -0.50
C ASN A 152 13.94 -5.35 -0.09
N PHE A 153 13.97 -4.14 0.47
CA PHE A 153 12.78 -3.39 0.84
C PHE A 153 11.92 -3.07 -0.37
N LEU A 154 12.52 -2.55 -1.45
CA LEU A 154 11.77 -2.21 -2.65
C LEU A 154 11.16 -3.45 -3.31
N ASP A 155 11.92 -4.56 -3.38
CA ASP A 155 11.42 -5.83 -3.94
C ASP A 155 10.27 -6.40 -3.11
N SER A 156 10.44 -6.45 -1.78
CA SER A 156 9.38 -6.87 -0.87
C SER A 156 8.14 -5.96 -0.96
N SER A 157 8.36 -4.66 -1.16
CA SER A 157 7.28 -3.67 -1.30
C SER A 157 6.47 -3.87 -2.57
N ASP A 158 7.11 -4.16 -3.71
CA ASP A 158 6.40 -4.43 -4.96
C ASP A 158 5.46 -5.64 -4.82
N LYS A 159 5.97 -6.72 -4.24
CA LYS A 159 5.18 -7.94 -3.98
C LYS A 159 4.05 -7.70 -2.99
N PHE A 160 4.34 -7.00 -1.89
CA PHE A 160 3.33 -6.62 -0.90
C PHE A 160 2.19 -5.83 -1.53
N LEU A 161 2.51 -4.81 -2.34
CA LEU A 161 1.49 -3.98 -3.01
C LEU A 161 0.69 -4.80 -4.01
N GLN A 162 1.32 -5.72 -4.73
CA GLN A 162 0.60 -6.63 -5.63
C GLN A 162 -0.40 -7.50 -4.87
N ASP A 163 0.00 -8.10 -3.75
CA ASP A 163 -0.88 -8.94 -2.93
C ASP A 163 -1.99 -8.09 -2.27
N LEU A 164 -1.69 -6.85 -1.85
CA LEU A 164 -2.67 -5.93 -1.29
C LEU A 164 -3.70 -5.48 -2.33
N ILE A 165 -3.27 -5.14 -3.55
CA ILE A 165 -4.16 -4.78 -4.64
C ILE A 165 -5.11 -5.94 -4.95
N HIS A 166 -4.61 -7.18 -4.98
CA HIS A 166 -5.45 -8.36 -5.19
C HIS A 166 -6.42 -8.61 -4.02
N LEU A 167 -5.99 -8.38 -2.78
CA LEU A 167 -6.86 -8.48 -1.61
C LEU A 167 -8.00 -7.45 -1.63
N LEU A 168 -7.76 -6.27 -2.20
CA LEU A 168 -8.72 -5.17 -2.25
C LEU A 168 -9.67 -5.22 -3.45
N GLU A 169 -9.56 -6.23 -4.33
CA GLU A 169 -10.25 -6.37 -5.61
C GLU A 169 -11.54 -5.55 -5.71
N CYS A 170 -11.44 -4.36 -6.32
CA CYS A 170 -12.59 -3.54 -6.63
C CYS A 170 -13.31 -4.16 -7.82
N HIS A 171 -14.50 -4.72 -7.58
CA HIS A 171 -15.45 -4.94 -8.66
C HIS A 171 -16.20 -3.63 -8.91
N GLU A 172 -15.75 -2.87 -9.92
CA GLU A 172 -16.63 -1.87 -10.51
C GLU A 172 -17.86 -2.61 -11.04
N ALA A 173 -19.02 -2.38 -10.42
CA ALA A 173 -20.27 -2.79 -11.02
C ALA A 173 -20.38 -2.07 -12.36
N ASN A 174 -20.13 -2.80 -13.45
CA ASN A 174 -20.34 -2.28 -14.80
C ASN A 174 -21.77 -1.72 -14.87
N PRO A 175 -21.94 -0.46 -15.32
CA PRO A 175 -23.25 0.16 -15.44
C PRO A 175 -24.17 -0.57 -16.44
#